data_AF-A0A934ND40-F1
#
_entry.id   AF-A0A934ND40-F1
#
_cell.length_a   1.000
_cell.length_b   1.000
_cell.length_c   1.000
_cell.angle_alpha   90.00
_cell.angle_beta   90.00
_cell.angle_gamma   90.00
#
_symmetry.space_group_name_H-M   'P 1'
#
loop_
_entity.id
_entity.type
_entity.pdbx_description
1 polymer ?
#
loop_
_entity_poly.entity_id
_entity_poly.type
_entity_poly.pdbx_seq_one_letter_code
_entity_poly.pdbx_strand_id
1 'polypeptide(L)'
;MKKPLVTLSLTLAVALTALTASTALAASKTWAATGSGSANWTTPANWVGGTAPVAGDDLTFPVSNGTLTTKTSNNYPAGTSFNSLTLNGGYSVTGNGFNLDGVNPTTALKIGAGQKPMIQTGAIFMHNTNANGTTTISLGAGSILNMPGTPQLTVGDTPPNVTNLVLSGGAQSWVNGPGSLDFDTFHLMGSTTLIARLLIQNPNTPGTFITDPGTSINTAPTGGASITSSSSITINGNLLEAVSSPSTGGLDFTGPVTFGSASTITWEAFNSNVDNVINFNQSVNLSPATFSIALPPGFQPYAPNAVYPVITSEGAAFTAATQFGNMKEGATQTVAGFTFKAEYNIPDPGDFRLVVSGGATAPPSPPATGHASPSPAAPSLPLGVLFGLAGLLLVIGTATYYYRRP
;
A
#
# COMPACT_ATOMS: atom_id res chain seq x y z
N MET A 1 45.32 -27.59 49.23
CA MET A 1 44.60 -27.27 47.98
C MET A 1 43.21 -27.89 48.04
N LYS A 2 42.15 -27.11 48.24
CA LYS A 2 40.74 -27.58 48.25
C LYS A 2 39.85 -26.57 47.49
N LYS A 3 39.72 -26.77 46.17
CA LYS A 3 38.57 -26.41 45.33
C LYS A 3 38.63 -27.43 44.18
N PRO A 4 37.55 -28.20 43.89
CA PRO A 4 36.36 -27.63 43.25
C PRO A 4 35.05 -28.35 43.61
N LEU A 5 34.13 -27.69 44.32
CA LEU A 5 32.73 -28.16 44.42
C LEU A 5 31.74 -27.15 43.80
N VAL A 6 32.15 -25.89 43.64
CA VAL A 6 31.28 -24.79 43.18
C VAL A 6 31.02 -24.85 41.67
N THR A 7 31.94 -25.42 40.87
CA THR A 7 31.82 -25.47 39.41
C THR A 7 30.81 -26.51 38.91
N LEU A 8 30.50 -27.55 39.70
CA LEU A 8 29.56 -28.61 39.32
C LEU A 8 28.10 -28.21 39.59
N SER A 9 27.85 -27.41 40.64
CA SER A 9 26.50 -26.91 40.96
C SER A 9 26.02 -25.83 40.00
N LEU A 10 26.94 -25.02 39.45
CA LEU A 10 26.59 -23.97 38.48
C LEU A 10 26.28 -24.54 37.09
N THR A 11 26.96 -25.63 36.69
CA THR A 11 26.70 -26.31 35.41
C THR A 11 25.40 -27.13 35.43
N LEU A 12 25.05 -27.73 36.56
CA LEU A 12 23.78 -28.44 36.72
C LEU A 12 22.57 -27.49 36.78
N ALA A 13 22.72 -26.31 37.39
CA ALA A 13 21.67 -25.29 37.41
C ALA A 13 21.41 -24.70 36.01
N VAL A 14 22.46 -24.45 35.21
CA VAL A 14 22.33 -23.96 33.83
C VAL A 14 21.74 -25.03 32.89
N ALA A 15 22.11 -26.30 33.08
CA ALA A 15 21.54 -27.42 32.32
C ALA A 15 20.05 -27.68 32.67
N LEU A 16 19.63 -27.44 33.92
CA LEU A 16 18.24 -27.61 34.35
C LEU A 16 17.34 -26.43 33.90
N THR A 17 17.88 -25.21 33.78
CA THR A 17 17.16 -24.07 33.16
C THR A 17 17.07 -24.17 31.64
N ALA A 18 17.99 -24.89 30.98
CA ALA A 18 17.93 -25.13 29.54
C ALA A 18 16.93 -26.24 29.15
N LEU A 19 16.54 -27.11 30.10
CA LEU A 19 15.61 -28.22 29.86
C LEU A 19 14.12 -27.84 30.00
N THR A 20 13.80 -26.63 30.44
CA THR A 20 12.43 -26.10 30.49
C THR A 20 12.11 -25.12 29.36
N ALA A 21 12.99 -24.96 28.38
CA ALA A 21 12.62 -24.39 27.09
C ALA A 21 11.73 -25.41 26.38
N SER A 22 10.48 -25.57 26.86
CA SER A 22 9.43 -26.20 26.10
C SER A 22 9.39 -25.46 24.78
N THR A 23 9.76 -26.14 23.70
CA THR A 23 9.34 -25.73 22.37
C THR A 23 7.84 -25.50 22.47
N ALA A 24 7.41 -24.25 22.54
CA ALA A 24 6.01 -23.90 22.54
C ALA A 24 5.49 -24.35 21.19
N LEU A 25 4.93 -25.57 21.15
CA LEU A 25 4.23 -26.05 19.99
C LEU A 25 3.04 -25.11 19.84
N ALA A 26 2.93 -24.48 18.69
CA ALA A 26 1.74 -23.74 18.30
C ALA A 26 0.52 -24.62 18.55
N ALA A 27 -0.33 -24.23 19.50
CA ALA A 27 -1.53 -24.96 19.81
C ALA A 27 -2.71 -24.35 19.06
N SER A 28 -3.62 -25.20 18.59
CA SER A 28 -4.92 -24.72 18.11
C SER A 28 -5.84 -24.46 19.29
N LYS A 29 -6.30 -23.21 19.42
CA LYS A 29 -7.21 -22.75 20.46
C LYS A 29 -8.58 -22.49 19.84
N THR A 30 -9.60 -23.16 20.37
CA THR A 30 -10.97 -23.03 19.89
C THR A 30 -11.79 -22.19 20.85
N TRP A 31 -12.44 -21.16 20.33
CA TRP A 31 -13.36 -20.32 21.10
C TRP A 31 -14.58 -21.14 21.56
N ALA A 32 -14.84 -21.12 22.86
CA ALA A 32 -15.96 -21.81 23.51
C ALA A 32 -17.04 -20.83 24.00
N ALA A 33 -16.72 -19.56 24.22
CA ALA A 33 -17.67 -18.57 24.73
C ALA A 33 -18.37 -18.98 26.06
N THR A 34 -17.78 -19.91 26.84
CA THR A 34 -18.40 -20.48 28.04
C THR A 34 -18.08 -19.73 29.34
N GLY A 35 -17.20 -18.72 29.31
CA GLY A 35 -16.83 -17.96 30.49
C GLY A 35 -17.96 -17.03 30.94
N SER A 36 -18.30 -17.06 32.23
CA SER A 36 -19.16 -16.04 32.82
C SER A 36 -18.39 -14.71 32.90
N GLY A 37 -18.86 -13.69 32.17
CA GLY A 37 -18.25 -12.36 32.16
C GLY A 37 -17.92 -11.84 30.76
N SER A 38 -16.86 -11.05 30.64
CA SER A 38 -16.42 -10.40 29.40
C SER A 38 -15.88 -11.41 28.37
N ALA A 39 -16.24 -11.23 27.10
CA ALA A 39 -15.82 -12.06 25.96
C ALA A 39 -14.36 -11.80 25.53
N ASN A 40 -13.47 -11.73 26.52
CA ASN A 40 -12.05 -11.42 26.38
C ASN A 40 -11.26 -12.66 25.96
N TRP A 41 -10.28 -12.47 25.09
CA TRP A 41 -9.39 -13.54 24.62
C TRP A 41 -8.43 -14.04 25.71
N THR A 42 -8.09 -13.23 26.71
CA THR A 42 -7.24 -13.67 27.83
C THR A 42 -7.99 -14.50 28.89
N THR A 43 -9.32 -14.60 28.83
CA THR A 43 -10.11 -15.34 29.81
C THR A 43 -10.07 -16.84 29.49
N PRO A 44 -9.44 -17.70 30.31
CA PRO A 44 -9.24 -19.10 29.97
C PRO A 44 -10.55 -19.87 29.76
N ALA A 45 -11.60 -19.54 30.51
CA ALA A 45 -12.93 -20.15 30.40
C ALA A 45 -13.66 -19.85 29.08
N ASN A 46 -13.19 -18.88 28.28
CA ASN A 46 -13.74 -18.62 26.95
C ASN A 46 -13.17 -19.54 25.86
N TRP A 47 -12.23 -20.41 26.20
CA TRP A 47 -11.55 -21.32 25.28
C TRP A 47 -11.80 -22.77 25.67
N VAL A 48 -11.93 -23.64 24.66
CA VAL A 48 -12.04 -25.09 24.87
C VAL A 48 -10.81 -25.58 25.64
N GLY A 49 -11.05 -26.39 26.68
CA GLY A 49 -9.99 -26.85 27.58
C GLY A 49 -9.59 -25.85 28.67
N GLY A 50 -10.31 -24.72 28.80
CA GLY A 50 -10.13 -23.79 29.92
C GLY A 50 -8.76 -23.13 29.96
N THR A 51 -8.10 -22.98 28.81
CA THR A 51 -6.75 -22.41 28.68
C THR A 51 -6.75 -21.34 27.62
N ALA A 52 -6.42 -20.10 28.00
CA ALA A 52 -6.33 -19.00 27.06
C ALA A 52 -5.17 -19.21 26.06
N PRO A 53 -5.24 -18.63 24.86
CA PRO A 53 -4.14 -18.66 23.91
C PRO A 53 -2.89 -18.01 24.46
N VAL A 54 -1.76 -18.37 23.90
CA VAL A 54 -0.51 -17.62 24.04
C VAL A 54 -0.03 -17.18 22.67
N ALA A 55 1.03 -16.36 22.63
CA ALA A 55 1.61 -15.95 21.36
C ALA A 55 2.06 -17.18 20.55
N GLY A 56 1.80 -17.16 19.24
CA GLY A 56 2.08 -18.27 18.33
C GLY A 56 1.01 -19.37 18.29
N ASP A 57 -0.11 -19.23 18.98
CA ASP A 57 -1.24 -20.16 18.85
C ASP A 57 -2.07 -19.88 17.58
N ASP A 58 -2.75 -20.91 17.06
CA ASP A 58 -3.77 -20.79 16.02
C ASP A 58 -5.14 -20.58 16.64
N LEU A 59 -5.86 -19.53 16.23
CA LEU A 59 -7.15 -19.20 16.82
C LEU A 59 -8.29 -19.64 15.91
N THR A 60 -9.20 -20.47 16.42
CA THR A 60 -10.39 -20.92 15.71
C THR A 60 -11.66 -20.49 16.42
N PHE A 61 -12.50 -19.74 15.71
CA PHE A 61 -13.84 -19.36 16.15
C PHE A 61 -14.87 -20.20 15.37
N PRO A 62 -15.50 -21.19 16.00
CA PRO A 62 -16.36 -22.17 15.32
C PRO A 62 -17.70 -21.55 14.88
N VAL A 63 -18.45 -22.22 14.01
CA VAL A 63 -19.83 -21.78 13.66
C VAL A 63 -20.64 -21.59 14.94
N SER A 64 -21.32 -20.44 15.08
CA SER A 64 -22.25 -20.25 16.19
C SER A 64 -23.52 -21.05 15.94
N ASN A 65 -23.87 -21.91 16.88
CA ASN A 65 -25.16 -22.60 16.95
C ASN A 65 -26.24 -21.75 17.67
N GLY A 66 -26.00 -20.45 17.84
CA GLY A 66 -26.90 -19.52 18.52
C GLY A 66 -26.68 -19.39 20.03
N THR A 67 -25.89 -20.28 20.65
CA THR A 67 -25.58 -20.21 22.10
C THR A 67 -24.22 -19.60 22.40
N LEU A 68 -23.32 -19.55 21.41
CA LEU A 68 -21.99 -18.95 21.55
C LEU A 68 -22.07 -17.43 21.39
N THR A 69 -21.49 -16.67 22.34
CA THR A 69 -21.28 -15.23 22.11
C THR A 69 -20.36 -15.03 20.91
N THR A 70 -20.88 -14.30 19.91
CA THR A 70 -20.16 -13.95 18.69
C THR A 70 -19.46 -12.60 18.79
N LYS A 71 -19.74 -11.82 19.84
CA LYS A 71 -18.99 -10.59 20.18
C LYS A 71 -17.80 -10.99 21.04
N THR A 72 -16.59 -10.73 20.57
CA THR A 72 -15.34 -11.08 21.26
C THR A 72 -14.39 -9.90 21.26
N SER A 73 -13.51 -9.84 22.25
CA SER A 73 -12.55 -8.75 22.41
C SER A 73 -11.15 -9.29 22.60
N ASN A 74 -10.25 -8.93 21.68
CA ASN A 74 -8.82 -9.12 21.87
C ASN A 74 -8.31 -8.10 22.88
N ASN A 75 -8.01 -8.58 24.08
CA ASN A 75 -7.48 -7.78 25.18
C ASN A 75 -6.02 -8.13 25.53
N TYR A 76 -5.32 -8.85 24.64
CA TYR A 76 -3.86 -8.99 24.72
C TYR A 76 -3.17 -7.64 24.44
N PRO A 77 -1.91 -7.44 24.87
CA PRO A 77 -1.10 -6.30 24.44
C PRO A 77 -1.11 -6.16 22.90
N ALA A 78 -1.18 -4.92 22.41
CA ALA A 78 -1.17 -4.67 20.97
C ALA A 78 0.09 -5.25 20.31
N GLY A 79 -0.07 -5.88 19.15
CA GLY A 79 1.00 -6.57 18.43
C GLY A 79 1.32 -7.97 18.96
N THR A 80 0.51 -8.53 19.87
CA THR A 80 0.61 -9.95 20.23
C THR A 80 0.45 -10.78 18.96
N SER A 81 1.41 -11.67 18.69
CA SER A 81 1.42 -12.49 17.50
C SER A 81 0.67 -13.79 17.71
N PHE A 82 -0.27 -14.09 16.81
CA PHE A 82 -0.90 -15.40 16.65
C PHE A 82 -0.47 -15.98 15.31
N ASN A 83 -0.53 -17.31 15.16
CA ASN A 83 -0.14 -17.93 13.89
C ASN A 83 -1.18 -17.70 12.80
N SER A 84 -2.45 -17.92 13.13
CA SER A 84 -3.56 -17.76 12.20
C SER A 84 -4.86 -17.45 12.94
N LEU A 85 -5.82 -16.89 12.21
CA LEU A 85 -7.18 -16.65 12.67
C LEU A 85 -8.18 -17.29 11.70
N THR A 86 -8.99 -18.21 12.20
CA THR A 86 -10.09 -18.84 11.47
C THR A 86 -11.44 -18.43 12.07
N LEU A 87 -12.28 -17.77 11.28
CA LEU A 87 -13.64 -17.36 11.63
C LEU A 87 -14.66 -18.20 10.83
N ASN A 88 -15.09 -19.32 11.40
CA ASN A 88 -16.13 -20.16 10.81
C ASN A 88 -17.55 -19.67 11.12
N GLY A 89 -17.70 -18.64 11.97
CA GLY A 89 -18.97 -17.96 12.27
C GLY A 89 -18.93 -16.46 11.93
N GLY A 90 -20.08 -15.80 11.95
CA GLY A 90 -20.21 -14.34 11.87
C GLY A 90 -19.81 -13.62 13.16
N TYR A 91 -18.53 -13.70 13.54
CA TYR A 91 -18.01 -13.07 14.76
C TYR A 91 -17.78 -11.56 14.58
N SER A 92 -17.98 -10.81 15.65
CA SER A 92 -17.57 -9.41 15.80
C SER A 92 -16.36 -9.38 16.73
N VAL A 93 -15.17 -9.21 16.14
CA VAL A 93 -13.89 -9.14 16.84
C VAL A 93 -13.55 -7.66 17.08
N THR A 94 -13.29 -7.30 18.33
CA THR A 94 -12.95 -5.92 18.74
C THR A 94 -11.67 -5.90 19.58
N GLY A 95 -11.17 -4.71 19.92
CA GLY A 95 -10.09 -4.54 20.89
C GLY A 95 -8.74 -4.21 20.25
N ASN A 96 -7.65 -4.70 20.84
CA ASN A 96 -6.30 -4.35 20.46
C ASN A 96 -5.89 -4.98 19.11
N GLY A 97 -4.98 -4.29 18.40
CA GLY A 97 -4.34 -4.83 17.20
C GLY A 97 -3.45 -6.03 17.52
N PHE A 98 -3.23 -6.90 16.54
CA PHE A 98 -2.49 -8.15 16.71
C PHE A 98 -1.78 -8.51 15.42
N ASN A 99 -0.84 -9.44 15.50
CA ASN A 99 -0.16 -9.92 14.32
C ASN A 99 -0.60 -11.33 13.96
N LEU A 100 -0.50 -11.67 12.68
CA LEU A 100 -0.71 -13.00 12.14
C LEU A 100 0.62 -13.45 11.50
N ASP A 101 1.56 -13.83 12.36
CA ASP A 101 2.97 -14.04 12.03
C ASP A 101 3.42 -15.46 12.40
N GLY A 102 2.64 -16.46 12.00
CA GLY A 102 3.12 -17.83 12.17
C GLY A 102 4.44 -18.05 11.44
N VAL A 103 5.19 -19.08 11.84
CA VAL A 103 6.26 -19.60 10.98
C VAL A 103 5.57 -20.25 9.76
N ASN A 104 5.29 -19.45 8.74
CA ASN A 104 4.65 -19.80 7.46
C ASN A 104 3.13 -20.07 7.47
N PRO A 105 2.25 -19.14 7.89
CA PRO A 105 0.83 -19.27 7.62
C PRO A 105 0.63 -19.06 6.13
N THR A 106 0.53 -20.16 5.37
CA THR A 106 0.05 -20.08 3.99
C THR A 106 -1.32 -19.40 3.94
N THR A 107 -2.12 -19.52 5.02
CA THR A 107 -3.37 -18.77 5.26
C THR A 107 -3.34 -18.13 6.64
N ALA A 108 -3.16 -16.81 6.70
CA ALA A 108 -3.16 -16.03 7.93
C ALA A 108 -4.57 -15.80 8.48
N LEU A 109 -5.53 -15.51 7.60
CA LEU A 109 -6.93 -15.28 7.95
C LEU A 109 -7.85 -16.13 7.07
N LYS A 110 -8.76 -16.88 7.69
CA LYS A 110 -9.74 -17.70 6.99
C LYS A 110 -11.16 -17.41 7.44
N ILE A 111 -12.05 -17.16 6.50
CA ILE A 111 -13.48 -16.94 6.72
C ILE A 111 -14.29 -18.11 6.15
N GLY A 112 -15.17 -18.69 6.96
CA GLY A 112 -16.07 -19.77 6.52
C GLY A 112 -17.07 -19.33 5.46
N ALA A 113 -17.62 -20.29 4.70
CA ALA A 113 -18.64 -20.02 3.69
C ALA A 113 -19.91 -19.39 4.28
N GLY A 114 -20.47 -18.41 3.58
CA GLY A 114 -21.66 -17.66 3.98
C GLY A 114 -21.50 -16.80 5.23
N GLN A 115 -20.30 -16.73 5.82
CA GLN A 115 -20.06 -16.00 7.06
C GLN A 115 -19.83 -14.52 6.81
N LYS A 116 -20.28 -13.70 7.75
CA LYS A 116 -20.18 -12.23 7.67
C LYS A 116 -19.48 -11.65 8.90
N PRO A 117 -18.22 -12.03 9.18
CA PRO A 117 -17.52 -11.50 10.35
C PRO A 117 -17.19 -10.03 10.19
N MET A 118 -17.06 -9.36 11.34
CA MET A 118 -16.64 -7.99 11.47
C MET A 118 -15.39 -7.93 12.35
N ILE A 119 -14.31 -7.32 11.86
CA ILE A 119 -13.07 -7.10 12.62
C ILE A 119 -12.88 -5.60 12.80
N GLN A 120 -12.96 -5.14 14.05
CA GLN A 120 -12.83 -3.74 14.47
C GLN A 120 -11.77 -3.63 15.57
N THR A 121 -10.52 -3.89 15.20
CA THR A 121 -9.37 -3.84 16.11
C THR A 121 -8.43 -2.69 15.77
N GLY A 122 -7.40 -2.48 16.59
CA GLY A 122 -6.18 -1.78 16.15
C GLY A 122 -5.49 -2.50 14.98
N ALA A 123 -4.38 -1.96 14.49
CA ALA A 123 -3.66 -2.46 13.31
C ALA A 123 -3.42 -3.98 13.34
N ILE A 124 -3.59 -4.62 12.18
CA ILE A 124 -3.26 -6.02 11.94
C ILE A 124 -2.05 -6.07 11.04
N PHE A 125 -1.02 -6.75 11.50
CA PHE A 125 0.18 -7.03 10.72
C PHE A 125 0.16 -8.50 10.31
N MET A 126 0.49 -8.78 9.06
CA MET A 126 0.68 -10.15 8.59
C MET A 126 2.08 -10.27 8.01
N HIS A 127 2.92 -11.09 8.62
CA HIS A 127 4.28 -11.30 8.17
C HIS A 127 4.50 -12.72 7.66
N ASN A 128 5.18 -12.84 6.53
CA ASN A 128 5.77 -14.09 6.08
C ASN A 128 7.29 -13.95 6.08
N THR A 129 7.97 -14.77 6.89
CA THR A 129 9.43 -14.72 7.03
C THR A 129 10.17 -15.40 5.89
N ASN A 130 9.48 -16.11 5.00
CA ASN A 130 10.09 -16.62 3.78
C ASN A 130 10.20 -15.50 2.76
N ALA A 131 11.39 -15.32 2.19
CA ALA A 131 11.57 -14.44 1.04
C ALA A 131 10.61 -14.84 -0.09
N ASN A 132 9.83 -13.88 -0.60
CA ASN A 132 8.75 -14.10 -1.58
C ASN A 132 7.64 -15.03 -1.09
N GLY A 133 7.51 -15.20 0.23
CA GLY A 133 6.47 -15.99 0.85
C GLY A 133 5.09 -15.36 0.64
N THR A 134 4.11 -16.22 0.40
CA THR A 134 2.71 -15.80 0.24
C THR A 134 1.98 -15.86 1.57
N THR A 135 1.31 -14.77 1.92
CA THR A 135 0.33 -14.66 3.00
C THR A 135 -1.07 -14.66 2.39
N THR A 136 -1.92 -15.62 2.75
CA THR A 136 -3.29 -15.68 2.19
C THR A 136 -4.34 -15.22 3.20
N ILE A 137 -5.30 -14.42 2.73
CA ILE A 137 -6.64 -14.31 3.31
C ILE A 137 -7.59 -15.12 2.45
N SER A 138 -8.33 -16.04 3.06
CA SER A 138 -9.24 -16.96 2.36
C SER A 138 -10.69 -16.73 2.76
N LEU A 139 -11.56 -16.58 1.77
CA LEU A 139 -12.99 -16.31 1.91
C LEU A 139 -13.78 -17.48 1.31
N GLY A 140 -14.60 -18.15 2.13
CA GLY A 140 -15.56 -19.14 1.63
C GLY A 140 -16.64 -18.48 0.76
N ALA A 141 -17.28 -19.25 -0.13
CA ALA A 141 -18.32 -18.73 -1.01
C ALA A 141 -19.44 -18.01 -0.23
N GLY A 142 -19.92 -16.88 -0.75
CA GLY A 142 -20.96 -16.05 -0.15
C GLY A 142 -20.54 -15.30 1.13
N SER A 143 -19.26 -15.30 1.49
CA SER A 143 -18.78 -14.65 2.71
C SER A 143 -18.51 -13.16 2.53
N ILE A 144 -18.60 -12.40 3.62
CA ILE A 144 -18.28 -10.97 3.68
C ILE A 144 -17.33 -10.74 4.85
N LEU A 145 -16.07 -10.42 4.58
CA LEU A 145 -15.16 -9.91 5.59
C LEU A 145 -15.36 -8.39 5.72
N ASN A 146 -15.82 -7.92 6.88
CA ASN A 146 -16.04 -6.50 7.14
C ASN A 146 -14.99 -5.95 8.12
N MET A 147 -14.24 -4.92 7.72
CA MET A 147 -13.14 -4.32 8.48
C MET A 147 -13.30 -2.78 8.54
N PRO A 148 -14.40 -2.23 9.08
CA PRO A 148 -14.74 -0.83 8.88
C PRO A 148 -13.80 0.11 9.66
N GLY A 149 -13.08 0.98 8.93
CA GLY A 149 -12.31 2.13 9.46
C GLY A 149 -10.98 1.77 10.14
N THR A 150 -10.99 0.85 11.09
CA THR A 150 -9.83 0.20 11.72
C THR A 150 -10.16 -1.29 11.83
N PRO A 151 -9.25 -2.20 11.49
CA PRO A 151 -7.79 -2.05 11.48
C PRO A 151 -7.22 -1.39 10.21
N GLN A 152 -5.98 -0.88 10.30
CA GLN A 152 -5.07 -0.87 9.15
C GLN A 152 -4.57 -2.31 8.97
N LEU A 153 -4.56 -2.82 7.74
CA LEU A 153 -3.95 -4.11 7.44
C LEU A 153 -2.64 -3.87 6.71
N THR A 154 -1.54 -4.31 7.31
CA THR A 154 -0.22 -4.22 6.69
C THR A 154 0.33 -5.62 6.48
N VAL A 155 0.85 -5.88 5.28
CA VAL A 155 1.50 -7.13 4.92
C VAL A 155 2.95 -6.86 4.52
N GLY A 156 3.87 -7.25 5.40
CA GLY A 156 5.30 -6.92 5.30
C GLY A 156 5.63 -5.61 6.01
N ASP A 157 6.78 -5.54 6.70
CA ASP A 157 7.22 -4.29 7.36
C ASP A 157 8.74 -4.19 7.66
N THR A 158 9.59 -5.14 7.25
CA THR A 158 11.05 -4.90 7.21
C THR A 158 11.79 -5.81 6.21
N PRO A 159 12.83 -5.30 5.52
CA PRO A 159 13.65 -6.09 4.59
C PRO A 159 14.36 -7.29 5.25
N PRO A 160 14.61 -8.39 4.51
CA PRO A 160 14.41 -8.56 3.07
C PRO A 160 13.13 -9.37 2.79
N ASN A 161 11.99 -9.02 3.37
CA ASN A 161 10.78 -9.80 3.15
C ASN A 161 9.83 -9.05 2.23
N VAL A 162 10.02 -9.25 0.92
CA VAL A 162 8.95 -9.08 -0.06
C VAL A 162 7.91 -10.14 0.28
N THR A 163 6.76 -9.73 0.80
CA THR A 163 5.66 -10.63 1.11
C THR A 163 4.51 -10.43 0.13
N ASN A 164 4.03 -11.52 -0.47
CA ASN A 164 2.88 -11.49 -1.38
C ASN A 164 1.60 -11.65 -0.57
N LEU A 165 0.69 -10.68 -0.57
CA LEU A 165 -0.67 -10.87 -0.06
C LEU A 165 -1.53 -11.50 -1.15
N VAL A 166 -2.13 -12.66 -0.88
CA VAL A 166 -3.17 -13.26 -1.70
C VAL A 166 -4.51 -13.09 -1.00
N LEU A 167 -5.49 -12.45 -1.64
CA LEU A 167 -6.91 -12.63 -1.26
C LEU A 167 -7.53 -13.66 -2.19
N SER A 168 -7.96 -14.78 -1.62
CA SER A 168 -8.68 -15.83 -2.33
C SER A 168 -10.14 -15.87 -1.90
N GLY A 169 -11.07 -15.91 -2.84
CA GLY A 169 -12.49 -15.99 -2.52
C GLY A 169 -13.28 -16.93 -3.41
N GLY A 170 -14.20 -17.67 -2.78
CA GLY A 170 -15.24 -18.41 -3.48
C GLY A 170 -16.24 -17.47 -4.17
N ALA A 171 -17.18 -18.04 -4.92
CA ALA A 171 -18.25 -17.29 -5.59
C ALA A 171 -18.93 -16.28 -4.65
N GLN A 172 -19.14 -15.05 -5.12
CA GLN A 172 -19.82 -13.98 -4.37
C GLN A 172 -19.18 -13.70 -3.01
N SER A 173 -17.85 -13.59 -2.96
CA SER A 173 -17.13 -13.21 -1.73
C SER A 173 -16.76 -11.73 -1.77
N TRP A 174 -16.87 -11.07 -0.63
CA TRP A 174 -16.59 -9.63 -0.50
C TRP A 174 -15.65 -9.33 0.66
N VAL A 175 -14.76 -8.37 0.44
CA VAL A 175 -14.03 -7.68 1.51
C VAL A 175 -14.48 -6.24 1.54
N ASN A 176 -15.20 -5.84 2.59
CA ASN A 176 -15.38 -4.44 2.93
C ASN A 176 -14.18 -4.05 3.80
N GLY A 177 -13.19 -3.46 3.15
CA GLY A 177 -11.82 -3.52 3.61
C GLY A 177 -11.47 -2.62 4.78
N PRO A 178 -10.24 -2.82 5.30
CA PRO A 178 -9.66 -1.99 6.36
C PRO A 178 -9.63 -0.52 5.95
N GLY A 179 -9.45 0.37 6.92
CA GLY A 179 -9.29 1.81 6.62
C GLY A 179 -8.12 2.10 5.68
N SER A 180 -7.11 1.23 5.69
CA SER A 180 -5.97 1.20 4.76
C SER A 180 -5.46 -0.24 4.65
N LEU A 181 -5.10 -0.64 3.43
CA LEU A 181 -4.41 -1.88 3.11
C LEU A 181 -3.04 -1.54 2.52
N ASP A 182 -1.98 -2.07 3.12
CA ASP A 182 -0.58 -1.87 2.73
C ASP A 182 0.12 -3.20 2.45
N PHE A 183 0.89 -3.26 1.37
CA PHE A 183 1.61 -4.46 0.90
C PHE A 183 2.67 -4.11 -0.15
N ASP A 184 3.57 -5.06 -0.40
CA ASP A 184 4.49 -5.05 -1.55
C ASP A 184 3.82 -5.59 -2.83
N THR A 185 3.36 -6.85 -2.80
CA THR A 185 2.72 -7.53 -3.94
C THR A 185 1.36 -8.04 -3.51
N PHE A 186 0.36 -7.90 -4.38
CA PHE A 186 -1.01 -8.30 -4.06
C PHE A 186 -1.66 -9.10 -5.18
N HIS A 187 -2.21 -10.27 -4.84
CA HIS A 187 -2.94 -11.11 -5.78
C HIS A 187 -4.40 -11.24 -5.33
N LEU A 188 -5.34 -10.99 -6.24
CA LEU A 188 -6.76 -11.33 -6.08
C LEU A 188 -7.07 -12.59 -6.88
N MET A 189 -7.52 -13.62 -6.18
CA MET A 189 -7.87 -14.92 -6.76
C MET A 189 -9.35 -15.26 -6.55
N GLY A 190 -9.90 -15.99 -7.52
CA GLY A 190 -11.31 -16.39 -7.52
C GLY A 190 -12.29 -15.21 -7.70
N SER A 191 -13.54 -15.41 -7.28
CA SER A 191 -14.63 -14.45 -7.53
C SER A 191 -14.82 -13.50 -6.35
N THR A 192 -13.80 -12.67 -6.13
CA THR A 192 -13.71 -11.75 -5.00
C THR A 192 -13.96 -10.31 -5.43
N THR A 193 -14.70 -9.57 -4.61
CA THR A 193 -14.82 -8.11 -4.72
C THR A 193 -14.10 -7.43 -3.56
N LEU A 194 -13.20 -6.51 -3.86
CA LEU A 194 -12.47 -5.71 -2.86
C LEU A 194 -12.98 -4.28 -2.81
N ILE A 195 -13.32 -3.82 -1.60
CA ILE A 195 -13.73 -2.45 -1.30
C ILE A 195 -12.83 -1.88 -0.18
N ALA A 196 -11.56 -1.61 -0.46
CA ALA A 196 -10.57 -1.13 0.52
C ALA A 196 -9.72 0.04 -0.01
N ARG A 197 -9.26 0.98 0.82
CA ARG A 197 -8.22 1.92 0.34
C ARG A 197 -6.91 1.15 0.11
N LEU A 198 -6.43 1.17 -1.13
CA LEU A 198 -5.22 0.48 -1.54
C LEU A 198 -4.04 1.46 -1.50
N LEU A 199 -3.06 1.19 -0.65
CA LEU A 199 -1.82 1.95 -0.55
C LEU A 199 -0.64 1.00 -0.81
N ILE A 200 0.26 1.39 -1.70
CA ILE A 200 1.45 0.61 -2.05
C ILE A 200 2.65 1.39 -1.55
N GLN A 201 3.35 0.89 -0.53
CA GLN A 201 4.39 1.68 0.15
C GLN A 201 5.83 1.40 -0.26
N ASN A 202 6.14 0.50 -1.21
CA ASN A 202 7.54 0.21 -1.50
C ASN A 202 8.20 1.32 -2.37
N PRO A 203 9.14 2.12 -1.81
CA PRO A 203 9.76 3.22 -2.54
C PRO A 203 10.80 2.76 -3.58
N ASN A 204 11.16 1.46 -3.59
CA ASN A 204 12.24 0.92 -4.42
C ASN A 204 11.75 0.03 -5.58
N THR A 205 10.52 -0.48 -5.55
CA THR A 205 9.91 -1.25 -6.64
C THR A 205 8.39 -1.05 -6.66
N PRO A 206 7.79 -0.74 -7.82
CA PRO A 206 6.33 -0.72 -7.97
C PRO A 206 5.68 -2.00 -7.44
N GLY A 207 4.67 -1.85 -6.57
CA GLY A 207 3.90 -3.00 -6.12
C GLY A 207 3.11 -3.60 -7.27
N THR A 208 3.17 -4.92 -7.44
CA THR A 208 2.51 -5.63 -8.54
C THR A 208 1.16 -6.20 -8.07
N PHE A 209 0.09 -5.90 -8.80
CA PHE A 209 -1.25 -6.40 -8.55
C PHE A 209 -1.62 -7.49 -9.58
N ILE A 210 -1.86 -8.72 -9.13
CA ILE A 210 -2.25 -9.84 -10.00
C ILE A 210 -3.73 -10.19 -9.77
N THR A 211 -4.52 -10.37 -10.84
CA THR A 211 -5.93 -10.76 -10.73
C THR A 211 -6.31 -11.98 -11.53
N ASP A 212 -7.19 -12.80 -10.95
CA ASP A 212 -7.90 -13.89 -11.62
C ASP A 212 -9.23 -13.45 -12.30
N PRO A 213 -9.80 -14.28 -13.19
CA PRO A 213 -11.02 -13.94 -13.93
C PRO A 213 -12.22 -13.66 -13.02
N GLY A 214 -12.93 -12.56 -13.28
CA GLY A 214 -14.16 -12.22 -12.56
C GLY A 214 -13.94 -11.45 -11.25
N THR A 215 -12.73 -10.92 -11.05
CA THR A 215 -12.37 -10.05 -9.93
C THR A 215 -12.93 -8.63 -10.12
N SER A 216 -13.46 -8.03 -9.05
CA SER A 216 -13.92 -6.64 -9.05
C SER A 216 -13.15 -5.78 -8.04
N ILE A 217 -12.66 -4.62 -8.49
CA ILE A 217 -12.01 -3.60 -7.66
C ILE A 217 -12.93 -2.38 -7.58
N ASN A 218 -13.37 -2.03 -6.38
CA ASN A 218 -14.30 -0.92 -6.14
C ASN A 218 -13.61 0.29 -5.49
N THR A 219 -12.28 0.29 -5.41
CA THR A 219 -11.49 1.33 -4.75
C THR A 219 -10.27 1.71 -5.57
N ALA A 220 -9.77 2.91 -5.33
CA ALA A 220 -8.65 3.45 -6.09
C ALA A 220 -7.32 2.82 -5.65
N PRO A 221 -6.53 2.25 -6.57
CA PRO A 221 -5.09 2.17 -6.37
C PRO A 221 -4.51 3.60 -6.30
N THR A 222 -3.41 3.78 -5.56
CA THR A 222 -2.69 5.05 -5.49
C THR A 222 -1.20 4.79 -5.75
N GLY A 223 -0.60 5.52 -6.70
CA GLY A 223 0.85 5.69 -6.96
C GLY A 223 1.74 4.47 -7.18
N GLY A 224 2.48 4.47 -8.30
CA GLY A 224 3.61 3.55 -8.52
C GLY A 224 3.22 2.07 -8.52
N ALA A 225 2.01 1.74 -9.00
CA ALA A 225 1.48 0.39 -9.01
C ALA A 225 1.55 -0.20 -10.42
N SER A 226 2.05 -1.43 -10.59
CA SER A 226 1.87 -2.19 -11.83
C SER A 226 0.68 -3.15 -11.64
N ILE A 227 -0.38 -3.04 -12.44
CA ILE A 227 -1.57 -3.92 -12.30
C ILE A 227 -1.54 -5.00 -13.38
N THR A 228 -0.71 -6.03 -13.16
CA THR A 228 -0.59 -7.15 -14.10
C THR A 228 -1.75 -8.15 -13.97
N SER A 229 -2.76 -8.04 -14.83
CA SER A 229 -3.80 -9.06 -14.91
C SER A 229 -3.47 -10.17 -15.90
N SER A 230 -3.63 -11.43 -15.48
CA SER A 230 -3.58 -12.60 -16.36
C SER A 230 -4.92 -12.84 -17.08
N SER A 231 -5.96 -12.05 -16.76
CA SER A 231 -7.35 -12.25 -17.15
C SER A 231 -8.18 -10.95 -17.07
N SER A 232 -9.50 -11.00 -17.27
CA SER A 232 -10.32 -9.78 -17.31
C SER A 232 -10.59 -9.16 -15.93
N ILE A 233 -10.25 -7.89 -15.75
CA ILE A 233 -10.55 -7.09 -14.55
C ILE A 233 -11.85 -6.29 -14.74
N THR A 234 -12.68 -6.20 -13.70
CA THR A 234 -13.73 -5.18 -13.62
C THR A 234 -13.39 -4.10 -12.59
N ILE A 235 -13.41 -2.83 -13.01
CA ILE A 235 -13.21 -1.66 -12.13
C ILE A 235 -14.57 -0.98 -12.00
N ASN A 236 -15.17 -0.95 -10.81
CA ASN A 236 -16.43 -0.21 -10.56
C ASN A 236 -16.25 1.06 -9.72
N GLY A 237 -15.05 1.28 -9.18
CA GLY A 237 -14.72 2.44 -8.36
C GLY A 237 -13.94 3.52 -9.10
N ASN A 238 -13.40 4.47 -8.35
CA ASN A 238 -12.51 5.47 -8.91
C ASN A 238 -11.15 4.83 -9.18
N LEU A 239 -10.58 5.06 -10.36
CA LEU A 239 -9.18 4.83 -10.68
C LEU A 239 -8.47 6.17 -10.53
N LEU A 240 -7.50 6.28 -9.61
CA LEU A 240 -6.72 7.51 -9.42
C LEU A 240 -5.27 7.23 -9.78
N GLU A 241 -4.77 7.94 -10.78
CA GLU A 241 -3.34 7.97 -11.05
C GLU A 241 -2.70 9.11 -10.24
N ALA A 242 -2.25 8.82 -9.02
CA ALA A 242 -1.58 9.77 -8.13
C ALA A 242 -0.15 9.32 -7.88
N VAL A 243 0.85 9.91 -8.55
CA VAL A 243 2.26 9.57 -8.35
C VAL A 243 2.93 10.69 -7.56
N SER A 244 3.38 10.41 -6.33
CA SER A 244 3.96 11.42 -5.42
C SER A 244 5.42 11.76 -5.72
N SER A 245 6.04 11.15 -6.72
CA SER A 245 7.39 11.47 -7.19
C SER A 245 7.56 11.07 -8.67
N PRO A 246 8.55 11.61 -9.40
CA PRO A 246 8.84 11.21 -10.78
C PRO A 246 9.42 9.78 -10.83
N SER A 247 8.59 8.78 -10.54
CA SER A 247 8.87 7.36 -10.80
C SER A 247 8.25 6.98 -12.13
N THR A 248 9.00 6.25 -12.96
CA THR A 248 8.68 5.74 -14.31
C THR A 248 7.59 4.65 -14.34
N GLY A 249 6.54 4.75 -13.52
CA GLY A 249 5.54 3.68 -13.37
C GLY A 249 4.12 4.20 -13.56
N GLY A 250 3.66 4.19 -14.82
CA GLY A 250 2.24 4.28 -15.15
C GLY A 250 1.47 3.03 -14.73
N LEU A 251 0.14 3.08 -14.78
CA LEU A 251 -0.71 1.91 -14.51
C LEU A 251 -0.76 1.01 -15.75
N ASP A 252 -0.05 -0.11 -15.73
CA ASP A 252 -0.06 -1.09 -16.84
C ASP A 252 -1.10 -2.18 -16.61
N PHE A 253 -1.98 -2.41 -17.58
CA PHE A 253 -2.99 -3.47 -17.60
C PHE A 253 -2.72 -4.45 -18.75
N THR A 254 -2.30 -5.66 -18.42
CA THR A 254 -1.95 -6.70 -19.42
C THR A 254 -3.15 -7.52 -19.91
N GLY A 255 -4.16 -7.72 -19.07
CA GLY A 255 -5.41 -8.43 -19.37
C GLY A 255 -6.56 -7.49 -19.77
N PRO A 256 -7.71 -8.02 -20.21
CA PRO A 256 -8.87 -7.20 -20.59
C PRO A 256 -9.39 -6.38 -19.40
N VAL A 257 -9.84 -5.14 -19.63
CA VAL A 257 -10.42 -4.28 -18.59
C VAL A 257 -11.84 -3.88 -18.95
N THR A 258 -12.76 -4.03 -17.99
CA THR A 258 -14.14 -3.55 -18.08
C THR A 258 -14.40 -2.52 -16.98
N PHE A 259 -14.99 -1.39 -17.34
CA PHE A 259 -15.42 -0.38 -16.38
C PHE A 259 -16.91 -0.53 -16.05
N GLY A 260 -17.26 -0.40 -14.77
CA GLY A 260 -18.62 -0.19 -14.32
C GLY A 260 -19.09 1.24 -14.60
N SER A 261 -20.40 1.45 -14.59
CA SER A 261 -21.01 2.76 -14.89
C SER A 261 -20.77 3.84 -13.83
N ALA A 262 -20.32 3.45 -12.63
CA ALA A 262 -19.95 4.37 -11.55
C ALA A 262 -18.47 4.71 -11.53
N SER A 263 -17.67 4.14 -12.43
CA SER A 263 -16.23 4.28 -12.41
C SER A 263 -15.79 5.67 -12.84
N THR A 264 -14.81 6.23 -12.13
CA THR A 264 -14.21 7.53 -12.46
C THR A 264 -12.72 7.36 -12.64
N ILE A 265 -12.17 7.68 -13.81
CA ILE A 265 -10.73 7.76 -14.02
C ILE A 265 -10.30 9.19 -13.74
N THR A 266 -9.55 9.38 -12.65
CA THR A 266 -9.00 10.68 -12.26
C THR A 266 -7.52 10.70 -12.61
N TRP A 267 -7.15 11.63 -13.49
CA TRP A 267 -5.78 11.88 -13.88
C TRP A 267 -5.25 13.09 -13.09
N GLU A 268 -4.14 12.92 -12.38
CA GLU A 268 -3.43 14.03 -11.73
C GLU A 268 -2.41 14.63 -12.69
N ALA A 269 -2.51 15.94 -12.94
CA ALA A 269 -1.60 16.63 -13.85
C ALA A 269 -0.23 16.93 -13.20
N PHE A 270 0.81 17.04 -14.02
CA PHE A 270 2.17 17.33 -13.54
C PHE A 270 2.79 18.55 -14.23
N ASN A 271 3.74 19.18 -13.53
CA ASN A 271 4.51 20.31 -14.05
C ASN A 271 5.70 19.89 -14.94
N SER A 272 5.80 18.59 -15.27
CA SER A 272 6.87 17.98 -16.05
C SER A 272 6.29 17.09 -17.15
N ASN A 273 7.09 16.79 -18.18
CA ASN A 273 6.72 15.91 -19.30
C ASN A 273 6.85 14.40 -18.98
N VAL A 274 6.65 14.02 -17.72
CA VAL A 274 6.88 12.62 -17.31
C VAL A 274 5.69 11.78 -17.76
N ASP A 275 5.98 10.63 -18.38
CA ASP A 275 5.04 9.67 -18.98
C ASP A 275 4.27 8.87 -17.91
N ASN A 276 3.45 9.55 -17.13
CA ASN A 276 2.43 8.89 -16.31
C ASN A 276 1.23 8.61 -17.23
N VAL A 277 1.28 7.43 -17.84
CA VAL A 277 0.30 6.95 -18.81
C VAL A 277 -0.30 5.66 -18.28
N ILE A 278 -1.62 5.58 -18.32
CA ILE A 278 -2.34 4.33 -18.07
C ILE A 278 -2.27 3.51 -19.36
N ASN A 279 -1.56 2.38 -19.32
CA ASN A 279 -1.35 1.53 -20.48
C ASN A 279 -2.30 0.33 -20.44
N PHE A 280 -3.01 0.08 -21.54
CA PHE A 280 -3.80 -1.13 -21.73
C PHE A 280 -3.21 -1.96 -22.88
N ASN A 281 -2.68 -3.14 -22.61
CA ASN A 281 -2.10 -4.01 -23.66
C ASN A 281 -3.17 -4.69 -24.52
N GLN A 282 -4.44 -4.27 -24.38
CA GLN A 282 -5.58 -4.76 -25.15
C GLN A 282 -6.55 -3.60 -25.40
N SER A 283 -7.53 -3.83 -26.29
CA SER A 283 -8.62 -2.87 -26.49
C SER A 283 -9.39 -2.65 -25.19
N VAL A 284 -9.68 -1.39 -24.89
CA VAL A 284 -10.46 -0.98 -23.72
C VAL A 284 -11.68 -0.15 -24.15
N ASN A 285 -12.80 -0.32 -23.44
CA ASN A 285 -13.99 0.50 -23.63
C ASN A 285 -14.13 1.49 -22.45
N LEU A 286 -13.88 2.77 -22.70
CA LEU A 286 -13.91 3.83 -21.70
C LEU A 286 -15.31 4.41 -21.49
N SER A 287 -16.28 4.11 -22.36
CA SER A 287 -17.62 4.70 -22.31
C SER A 287 -18.42 4.49 -21.02
N PRO A 288 -18.24 3.41 -20.23
CA PRO A 288 -18.91 3.29 -18.94
C PRO A 288 -18.31 4.20 -17.86
N ALA A 289 -17.04 4.59 -18.00
CA ALA A 289 -16.34 5.41 -17.02
C ALA A 289 -16.51 6.91 -17.30
N THR A 290 -16.34 7.70 -16.25
CA THR A 290 -16.20 9.16 -16.33
C THR A 290 -14.74 9.57 -16.17
N PHE A 291 -14.32 10.63 -16.85
CA PHE A 291 -12.96 11.17 -16.73
C PHE A 291 -12.93 12.45 -15.89
N SER A 292 -11.99 12.56 -14.96
CA SER A 292 -11.79 13.72 -14.10
C SER A 292 -10.32 14.15 -14.10
N ILE A 293 -10.09 15.45 -13.91
CA ILE A 293 -8.76 16.06 -13.89
C ILE A 293 -8.54 16.65 -12.50
N ALA A 294 -7.44 16.27 -11.87
CA ALA A 294 -6.98 16.83 -10.61
C ALA A 294 -5.66 17.58 -10.83
N LEU A 295 -5.53 18.77 -10.25
CA LEU A 295 -4.33 19.59 -10.39
C LEU A 295 -3.62 19.72 -9.04
N PRO A 296 -2.29 19.52 -8.99
CA PRO A 296 -1.52 19.75 -7.78
C PRO A 296 -1.51 21.25 -7.43
N PRO A 297 -1.30 21.60 -6.15
CA PRO A 297 -1.08 22.99 -5.75
C PRO A 297 0.05 23.64 -6.54
N GLY A 298 -0.21 24.81 -7.13
CA GLY A 298 0.79 25.51 -7.95
C GLY A 298 1.03 24.88 -9.32
N PHE A 299 0.09 24.08 -9.84
CA PHE A 299 0.16 23.53 -11.19
C PHE A 299 0.47 24.61 -12.24
N GLN A 300 1.43 24.31 -13.11
CA GLN A 300 1.77 25.09 -14.30
C GLN A 300 2.05 24.10 -15.44
N PRO A 301 1.43 24.27 -16.61
CA PRO A 301 1.77 23.46 -17.77
C PRO A 301 3.28 23.51 -18.06
N TYR A 302 3.88 22.37 -18.40
CA TYR A 302 5.33 22.32 -18.67
C TYR A 302 5.75 23.13 -19.92
N ALA A 303 4.78 23.47 -20.79
CA ALA A 303 4.95 24.31 -21.96
C ALA A 303 3.61 24.96 -22.38
N PRO A 304 3.61 26.04 -23.17
CA PRO A 304 2.39 26.53 -23.82
C PRO A 304 1.76 25.44 -24.71
N ASN A 305 0.45 25.22 -24.60
CA ASN A 305 -0.24 24.13 -25.30
C ASN A 305 0.35 22.74 -24.98
N ALA A 306 0.81 22.54 -23.74
CA ALA A 306 1.36 21.28 -23.27
C ALA A 306 0.41 20.11 -23.58
N VAL A 307 0.99 19.02 -24.06
CA VAL A 307 0.29 17.78 -24.38
C VAL A 307 0.63 16.75 -23.32
N TYR A 308 -0.38 16.19 -22.67
CA TYR A 308 -0.21 15.16 -21.67
C TYR A 308 -0.78 13.85 -22.20
N PRO A 309 0.05 12.83 -22.47
CA PRO A 309 -0.47 11.48 -22.69
C PRO A 309 -1.14 11.02 -21.38
N VAL A 310 -2.31 10.38 -21.50
CA VAL A 310 -3.08 9.94 -20.32
C VAL A 310 -3.36 8.45 -20.40
N ILE A 311 -3.80 7.96 -21.56
CA ILE A 311 -4.03 6.54 -21.80
C ILE A 311 -3.37 6.15 -23.12
N THR A 312 -2.74 4.98 -23.15
CA THR A 312 -2.45 4.27 -24.40
C THR A 312 -3.15 2.92 -24.37
N SER A 313 -3.53 2.41 -25.54
CA SER A 313 -4.02 1.04 -25.65
C SER A 313 -3.55 0.37 -26.93
N GLU A 314 -3.12 -0.90 -26.85
CA GLU A 314 -2.74 -1.71 -28.02
C GLU A 314 -3.96 -2.19 -28.84
N GLY A 315 -5.11 -1.54 -28.66
CA GLY A 315 -6.38 -1.91 -29.22
C GLY A 315 -6.73 -1.24 -30.54
N ALA A 316 -7.96 -1.46 -30.99
CA ALA A 316 -8.51 -0.69 -32.10
C ALA A 316 -8.66 0.79 -31.70
N ALA A 317 -8.65 1.68 -32.71
CA ALA A 317 -8.91 3.09 -32.52
C ALA A 317 -10.19 3.32 -31.69
N PHE A 318 -10.13 4.23 -30.72
CA PHE A 318 -11.30 4.70 -30.00
C PHE A 318 -12.32 5.29 -30.97
N THR A 319 -13.58 4.91 -30.79
CA THR A 319 -14.73 5.46 -31.52
C THR A 319 -15.56 6.30 -30.56
N ALA A 320 -16.49 7.11 -31.08
CA ALA A 320 -17.41 7.87 -30.23
C ALA A 320 -18.25 7.00 -29.26
N ALA A 321 -18.33 5.68 -29.49
CA ALA A 321 -18.98 4.70 -28.64
C ALA A 321 -18.06 4.09 -27.57
N THR A 322 -16.73 4.19 -27.73
CA THR A 322 -15.74 3.64 -26.78
C THR A 322 -14.94 4.70 -26.03
N GLN A 323 -15.08 5.98 -26.40
CA GLN A 323 -14.56 7.14 -25.66
C GLN A 323 -15.30 7.39 -24.35
N PHE A 324 -14.70 8.14 -23.44
CA PHE A 324 -15.38 8.62 -22.23
C PHE A 324 -16.66 9.36 -22.59
N GLY A 325 -17.75 9.07 -21.88
CA GLY A 325 -19.02 9.76 -22.13
C GLY A 325 -18.94 11.27 -21.92
N ASN A 326 -18.15 11.71 -20.94
CA ASN A 326 -18.01 13.11 -20.54
C ASN A 326 -16.77 13.82 -21.14
N MET A 327 -15.91 13.11 -21.86
CA MET A 327 -14.72 13.67 -22.52
C MET A 327 -14.55 13.01 -23.89
N LYS A 328 -15.46 13.31 -24.82
CA LYS A 328 -15.33 12.84 -26.21
C LYS A 328 -14.27 13.62 -26.98
N GLU A 329 -13.92 13.17 -28.18
CA GLU A 329 -13.02 13.89 -29.09
C GLU A 329 -13.35 15.39 -29.18
N GLY A 330 -12.35 16.24 -28.92
CA GLY A 330 -12.48 17.70 -28.95
C GLY A 330 -13.25 18.32 -27.78
N ALA A 331 -13.80 17.52 -26.86
CA ALA A 331 -14.45 18.03 -25.65
C ALA A 331 -13.44 18.80 -24.79
N THR A 332 -13.92 19.82 -24.07
CA THR A 332 -13.08 20.63 -23.19
C THR A 332 -13.59 20.59 -21.76
N GLN A 333 -12.67 20.59 -20.80
CA GLN A 333 -12.95 20.82 -19.39
C GLN A 333 -12.08 21.97 -18.88
N THR A 334 -12.66 22.84 -18.06
CA THR A 334 -11.91 23.93 -17.40
C THR A 334 -11.68 23.58 -15.94
N VAL A 335 -10.41 23.54 -15.51
CA VAL A 335 -10.02 23.27 -14.12
C VAL A 335 -9.00 24.32 -13.69
N ALA A 336 -9.29 25.01 -12.58
CA ALA A 336 -8.45 26.09 -12.03
C ALA A 336 -8.01 27.17 -13.05
N GLY A 337 -8.85 27.48 -14.04
CA GLY A 337 -8.57 28.49 -15.08
C GLY A 337 -7.77 27.97 -16.29
N PHE A 338 -7.39 26.69 -16.29
CA PHE A 338 -6.81 26.00 -17.44
C PHE A 338 -7.88 25.22 -18.19
N THR A 339 -7.83 25.26 -19.52
CA THR A 339 -8.72 24.51 -20.42
C THR A 339 -7.99 23.29 -20.97
N PHE A 340 -8.53 22.10 -20.68
CA PHE A 340 -8.02 20.82 -21.14
C PHE A 340 -8.91 20.32 -22.27
N LYS A 341 -8.35 20.11 -23.46
CA LYS A 341 -9.03 19.55 -24.62
C LYS A 341 -8.68 18.08 -24.79
N ALA A 342 -9.69 17.22 -24.92
CA ALA A 342 -9.53 15.81 -25.23
C ALA A 342 -9.11 15.61 -26.69
N GLU A 343 -8.11 14.75 -26.90
CA GLU A 343 -7.74 14.22 -28.21
C GLU A 343 -7.54 12.71 -28.11
N TYR A 344 -8.09 11.97 -29.07
CA TYR A 344 -8.04 10.51 -29.16
C TYR A 344 -7.36 10.07 -30.44
N ASN A 345 -6.76 8.87 -30.39
CA ASN A 345 -6.12 8.19 -31.51
C ASN A 345 -4.95 8.98 -32.11
N ILE A 346 -4.29 9.81 -31.30
CA ILE A 346 -3.12 10.59 -31.69
C ILE A 346 -2.13 10.55 -30.51
N PRO A 347 -0.83 10.24 -30.73
CA PRO A 347 -0.21 9.93 -32.03
C PRO A 347 -0.68 8.63 -32.66
N ASP A 348 -1.08 7.63 -31.87
CA ASP A 348 -1.42 6.31 -32.36
C ASP A 348 -2.89 5.94 -32.10
N PRO A 349 -3.50 5.04 -32.91
CA PRO A 349 -4.80 4.46 -32.61
C PRO A 349 -4.83 3.86 -31.20
N GLY A 350 -5.87 4.17 -30.42
CA GLY A 350 -5.98 3.67 -29.05
C GLY A 350 -5.36 4.59 -27.99
N ASP A 351 -4.86 5.76 -28.37
CA ASP A 351 -4.37 6.78 -27.43
C ASP A 351 -5.47 7.74 -26.98
N PHE A 352 -5.33 8.27 -25.77
CA PHE A 352 -6.07 9.42 -25.27
C PHE A 352 -5.12 10.36 -24.52
N ARG A 353 -5.21 11.65 -24.88
CA ARG A 353 -4.35 12.71 -24.34
C ARG A 353 -5.13 13.98 -24.10
N LEU A 354 -4.53 14.87 -23.31
CA LEU A 354 -5.06 16.20 -23.04
C LEU A 354 -4.11 17.27 -23.59
N VAL A 355 -4.69 18.25 -24.29
CA VAL A 355 -3.99 19.48 -24.67
C VAL A 355 -4.43 20.59 -23.74
N VAL A 356 -3.49 21.22 -23.06
CA VAL A 356 -3.76 22.25 -22.04
C VAL A 356 -3.52 23.64 -22.61
N SER A 357 -4.54 24.48 -22.55
CA SER A 357 -4.47 25.88 -22.97
C SER A 357 -5.01 26.80 -21.87
N GLY A 358 -4.59 28.07 -21.88
CA GLY A 358 -5.01 29.04 -20.86
C GLY A 358 -4.23 28.98 -19.56
N GLY A 359 -4.67 29.77 -18.59
CA GLY A 359 -3.96 30.15 -17.36
C GLY A 359 -4.18 31.64 -17.10
N ALA A 360 -4.20 32.04 -15.82
CA ALA A 360 -4.37 33.46 -15.47
C ALA A 360 -3.35 34.31 -16.24
N THR A 361 -3.84 35.37 -16.89
CA THR A 361 -2.99 36.41 -17.48
C THR A 361 -1.90 36.77 -16.49
N ALA A 362 -0.67 36.88 -16.98
CA ALA A 362 0.55 37.19 -16.22
C ALA A 362 0.27 38.09 -15.01
N PRO A 363 0.93 37.88 -13.85
CA PRO A 363 0.85 38.85 -12.76
C PRO A 363 1.12 40.23 -13.37
N PRO A 364 0.31 41.26 -13.04
CA PRO A 364 0.46 42.56 -13.67
C PRO A 364 1.92 42.94 -13.58
N SER A 365 2.55 43.22 -14.73
CA SER A 365 3.88 43.80 -14.76
C SER A 365 3.90 44.89 -13.70
N PRO A 366 4.87 44.88 -12.76
CA PRO A 366 4.90 45.90 -11.73
C PRO A 366 4.83 47.26 -12.42
N PRO A 367 4.07 48.23 -11.88
CA PRO A 367 3.87 49.51 -12.53
C PRO A 367 5.23 50.07 -12.95
N ALA A 368 5.37 50.40 -14.23
CA ALA A 368 6.54 51.13 -14.71
C ALA A 368 6.51 52.53 -14.12
N THR A 369 7.08 52.68 -12.93
CA THR A 369 7.33 53.95 -12.23
C THR A 369 8.52 53.69 -11.32
N GLY A 370 9.67 54.35 -11.37
CA GLY A 370 10.20 55.51 -12.05
C GLY A 370 11.60 55.71 -11.45
N HIS A 371 12.51 56.36 -12.17
CA HIS A 371 13.89 56.65 -11.80
C HIS A 371 14.24 56.58 -10.30
N ALA A 372 14.97 55.53 -9.89
CA ALA A 372 15.80 55.58 -8.69
C ALA A 372 17.22 55.98 -9.11
N SER A 373 17.71 57.07 -8.53
CA SER A 373 19.08 57.57 -8.66
C SER A 373 20.12 56.47 -8.38
N PRO A 374 21.33 56.56 -8.96
CA PRO A 374 22.34 55.52 -8.78
C PRO A 374 22.76 55.38 -7.31
N SER A 375 22.83 54.13 -6.85
CA SER A 375 23.43 53.73 -5.57
C SER A 375 24.89 54.21 -5.49
N PRO A 376 25.38 54.68 -4.32
CA PRO A 376 26.77 55.08 -4.18
C PRO A 376 27.72 53.90 -4.38
N ALA A 377 28.83 54.17 -5.06
CA ALA A 377 29.86 53.20 -5.40
C ALA A 377 30.40 52.46 -4.16
N ALA A 378 30.54 51.13 -4.27
CA ALA A 378 31.32 50.34 -3.34
C ALA A 378 32.80 50.78 -3.40
N PRO A 379 33.51 50.88 -2.26
CA PRO A 379 34.93 51.20 -2.28
C PRO A 379 35.73 50.05 -2.92
N SER A 380 36.45 50.37 -3.99
CA SER A 380 37.44 49.48 -4.60
C SER A 380 38.63 49.29 -3.64
N LEU A 381 38.90 48.05 -3.22
CA LEU A 381 40.14 47.71 -2.51
C LEU A 381 41.33 47.84 -3.47
N PRO A 382 42.41 48.57 -3.10
CA PRO A 382 43.58 48.71 -3.94
C PRO A 382 44.36 47.39 -4.06
N LEU A 383 44.88 47.15 -5.26
CA LEU A 383 45.54 45.93 -5.75
C LEU A 383 46.92 45.63 -5.11
N GLY A 384 47.11 45.94 -3.82
CA GLY A 384 48.41 45.96 -3.15
C GLY A 384 48.61 44.98 -1.99
N VAL A 385 47.65 44.09 -1.67
CA VAL A 385 47.74 43.20 -0.49
C VAL A 385 47.79 41.70 -0.86
N LEU A 386 47.92 41.36 -2.15
CA LEU A 386 47.93 39.95 -2.61
C LEU A 386 49.31 39.25 -2.55
N PHE A 387 50.36 39.86 -1.98
CA PHE A 387 51.71 39.27 -1.91
C PHE A 387 52.32 39.24 -0.50
N GLY A 388 51.49 39.01 0.54
CA GLY A 388 51.94 38.91 1.93
C GLY A 388 51.81 37.54 2.60
N LEU A 389 51.24 36.53 1.92
CA LEU A 389 50.86 35.25 2.56
C LEU A 389 51.54 34.00 1.98
N ALA A 390 52.66 34.16 1.26
CA ALA A 390 53.43 33.06 0.68
C ALA A 390 54.86 32.91 1.29
N GLY A 391 55.20 33.66 2.34
CA GLY A 391 56.58 33.78 2.84
C GLY A 391 56.84 33.31 4.28
N LEU A 392 55.88 32.67 4.96
CA LEU A 392 56.07 32.30 6.38
C LEU A 392 55.58 30.88 6.68
N LEU A 393 56.14 29.88 5.99
CA LEU A 393 56.12 28.51 6.51
C LEU A 393 57.30 27.68 5.97
N LEU A 394 58.53 28.06 6.32
CA LEU A 394 59.66 27.13 6.26
C LEU A 394 60.81 27.57 7.17
N VAL A 395 60.82 27.14 8.45
CA VAL A 395 62.07 26.89 9.21
C VAL A 395 61.85 25.76 10.26
N ILE A 396 62.28 24.54 9.91
CA ILE A 396 63.07 23.52 10.69
C ILE A 396 62.54 23.09 12.08
N GLY A 397 62.06 21.85 12.31
CA GLY A 397 62.77 20.59 12.61
C GLY A 397 62.36 20.11 14.03
N THR A 398 62.12 18.86 14.45
CA THR A 398 62.66 17.52 14.13
C THR A 398 61.73 16.40 14.69
N ALA A 399 61.67 15.26 13.97
CA ALA A 399 61.34 13.84 14.31
C ALA A 399 60.71 13.47 15.68
N THR A 400 59.78 12.50 15.81
CA THR A 400 60.02 11.06 15.57
C THR A 400 58.71 10.23 15.52
N TYR A 401 58.72 9.21 14.67
CA TYR A 401 57.76 8.12 14.41
C TYR A 401 57.21 7.35 15.63
N TYR A 402 55.98 6.80 15.55
CA TYR A 402 55.72 5.37 15.76
C TYR A 402 54.39 4.90 15.13
N TYR A 403 54.49 3.82 14.36
CA TYR A 403 53.44 3.08 13.65
C TYR A 403 52.78 2.05 14.59
N ARG A 404 51.47 1.76 14.41
CA ARG A 404 50.95 0.37 14.33
C ARG A 404 49.44 0.32 14.06
N ARG A 405 49.11 -0.27 12.91
CA ARG A 405 47.92 -1.11 12.65
C ARG A 405 48.28 -2.58 13.01
N PRO A 406 47.34 -3.55 13.11
CA PRO A 406 46.21 -3.80 12.21
C PRO A 406 44.98 -2.93 12.45
#